data_AF-A0A914Y0B4-F1
#
_entry.id   AF-A0A914Y0B4-F1
#
_cell.length_a   1.000
_cell.length_b   1.000
_cell.length_c   1.000
_cell.angle_alpha   90.00
_cell.angle_beta   90.00
_cell.angle_gamma   90.00
#
_symmetry.space_group_name_H-M   'P 1'
#
loop_
_entity.id
_entity.type
_entity.pdbx_description
1 polymer ?
#
loop_
_entity_poly.entity_id
_entity_poly.type
_entity_poly.pdbx_seq_one_letter_code
_entity_poly.pdbx_strand_id
1 'polypeptide(L)'
;MSSNNVYTEEDAAKARLSSYEEQLIKLKKQFELVQQGTPDEETLDHMVDLKAALVTNAKLKYHKNFLQKSIENVENEVKSGTFKKPTDDSQSSAAPAEQKKSDNSGKKGKGNEQPPVKKDKKETKPSVPKINYVVVEDYGDSLMNRLKEIFTEAQKTAYPQVTNFPPIMTEATNPKFGDYQCNSALGLSKKLKEFGVNDSPPQVAKNIANAVQKGEYIKDVEIAGPGFINVHLQPEFLGARIGKLLQNGIQPPKIAKRKALVDFSSPNIAKEMHVGHLHRFPNYLNETPPIGDLQAFYKESKKRFDEDETFKARAYDRVVKLQNHDPEIIKAWKMICDVSRADFGRIYEKLDIKITERGESFYQEYMVKLVKELEEKNILITEEGRKIFFPTGCS
;
A
#
# COMPACT_ATOMS: atom_id res chain seq x y z
N MET A 1 55.28 -33.45 57.99
CA MET A 1 54.83 -32.06 58.20
C MET A 1 53.81 -31.71 57.12
N SER A 2 52.60 -32.28 57.20
CA SER A 2 51.61 -32.23 56.11
C SER A 2 50.25 -31.67 56.57
N SER A 3 50.24 -30.78 57.56
CA SER A 3 49.00 -30.32 58.21
C SER A 3 48.68 -28.83 58.02
N ASN A 4 49.46 -28.08 57.23
CA ASN A 4 49.30 -26.63 57.09
C ASN A 4 48.66 -26.14 55.77
N ASN A 5 48.17 -27.03 54.89
CA ASN A 5 47.61 -26.62 53.59
C ASN A 5 46.11 -26.90 53.41
N VAL A 6 45.44 -27.51 54.40
CA VAL A 6 44.01 -27.86 54.33
C VAL A 6 43.12 -26.72 54.85
N TYR A 7 43.59 -25.95 55.83
CA TYR A 7 42.83 -24.85 56.42
C TYR A 7 42.61 -23.66 55.47
N THR A 8 43.52 -23.42 54.51
CA THR A 8 43.44 -22.28 53.59
C THR A 8 42.46 -22.48 52.43
N GLU A 9 42.26 -23.70 51.96
CA GLU A 9 41.29 -24.00 50.90
C GLU A 9 39.85 -24.05 51.42
N GLU A 10 39.66 -24.58 52.64
CA GLU A 10 38.33 -24.69 53.25
C GLU A 10 37.77 -23.31 53.62
N ASP A 11 38.59 -22.42 54.18
CA ASP A 11 38.17 -21.06 54.51
C ASP A 11 37.93 -20.20 53.25
N ALA A 12 38.72 -20.41 52.19
CA ALA A 12 38.49 -19.78 50.89
C ALA A 12 37.20 -20.29 50.23
N ALA A 13 36.87 -21.57 50.38
CA ALA A 13 35.63 -22.16 49.90
C ALA A 13 34.42 -21.60 50.66
N LYS A 14 34.51 -21.48 52.00
CA LYS A 14 33.46 -20.87 52.84
C LYS A 14 33.23 -19.40 52.50
N ALA A 15 34.28 -18.63 52.25
CA ALA A 15 34.16 -17.23 51.84
C ALA A 15 33.47 -17.07 50.46
N ARG A 16 33.79 -17.95 49.49
CA ARG A 16 33.08 -17.97 48.19
C ARG A 16 31.62 -18.38 48.34
N LEU A 17 31.33 -19.36 49.20
CA LEU A 17 29.98 -19.85 49.43
C LEU A 17 29.11 -18.75 50.06
N SER A 18 29.63 -18.03 51.05
CA SER A 18 28.97 -16.86 51.65
C SER A 18 28.72 -15.74 50.62
N SER A 19 29.69 -15.46 49.74
CA SER A 19 29.51 -14.49 48.66
C SER A 19 28.44 -14.91 47.65
N TYR A 20 28.34 -16.20 47.32
CA TYR A 20 27.31 -16.71 46.44
C TYR A 20 25.91 -16.70 47.09
N GLU A 21 25.81 -16.95 48.39
CA GLU A 21 24.55 -16.85 49.14
C GLU A 21 24.01 -15.42 49.14
N GLU A 22 24.86 -14.41 49.34
CA GLU A 22 24.47 -12.99 49.25
C GLU A 22 23.99 -12.62 47.85
N GLN A 23 24.68 -13.10 46.81
CA GLN A 23 24.25 -12.89 45.42
C GLN A 23 22.90 -13.55 45.13
N LEU A 24 22.65 -14.75 45.66
CA LEU A 24 21.38 -15.48 45.51
C LEU A 24 20.22 -14.76 46.20
N ILE A 25 20.46 -14.20 47.40
CA ILE A 25 19.47 -13.40 48.13
C ILE A 25 19.15 -12.12 47.36
N LYS A 26 20.18 -11.44 46.83
CA LYS A 26 19.99 -10.23 45.99
C LYS A 26 19.18 -10.56 44.75
N LEU A 27 19.50 -11.63 44.03
CA LEU A 27 18.82 -12.03 42.81
C LEU A 27 17.35 -12.46 43.05
N LYS A 28 17.08 -13.16 44.16
CA LYS A 28 15.71 -13.53 44.56
C LYS A 28 14.85 -12.30 44.85
N LYS A 29 15.39 -11.33 45.59
CA LYS A 29 14.69 -10.08 45.90
C LYS A 29 14.38 -9.28 44.62
N GLN A 30 15.32 -9.24 43.68
CA GLN A 30 15.13 -8.61 42.37
C GLN A 30 14.05 -9.33 41.53
N PHE A 31 14.03 -10.67 41.54
CA PHE A 31 13.00 -11.45 40.85
C PHE A 31 11.59 -11.21 41.41
N GLU A 32 11.47 -11.10 42.74
CA GLU A 32 10.20 -10.86 43.42
C GLU A 32 9.63 -9.46 43.12
N LEU A 33 10.49 -8.43 43.04
CA LEU A 33 10.11 -7.06 42.66
C LEU A 33 9.65 -6.96 41.18
N VAL A 34 10.27 -7.72 40.28
CA VAL A 34 9.84 -7.82 38.88
C VAL A 34 8.47 -8.48 38.77
N GLN A 35 8.18 -9.53 39.55
CA GLN A 35 6.86 -10.16 39.58
C GLN A 35 5.75 -9.24 40.11
N GLN A 36 6.10 -8.31 41.02
CA GLN A 36 5.14 -7.36 41.61
C GLN A 36 4.94 -6.09 40.76
N GLY A 37 5.64 -5.95 39.63
CA GLY A 37 5.41 -4.88 38.65
C GLY A 37 6.03 -3.52 38.96
N THR A 38 6.91 -3.45 39.97
CA THR A 38 7.67 -2.24 40.33
C THR A 38 9.15 -2.58 40.48
N PRO A 39 9.88 -2.79 39.38
CA PRO A 39 11.34 -2.97 39.43
C PRO A 39 12.03 -1.66 39.84
N ASP A 40 13.05 -1.75 40.68
CA ASP A 40 13.90 -0.63 41.09
C ASP A 40 14.90 -0.23 39.98
N GLU A 41 15.53 0.95 40.12
CA GLU A 41 16.42 1.51 39.09
C GLU A 41 17.69 0.66 38.88
N GLU A 42 18.16 -0.03 39.94
CA GLU A 42 19.32 -0.93 39.90
C GLU A 42 18.97 -2.25 39.17
N THR A 43 17.74 -2.77 39.31
CA THR A 43 17.26 -3.93 38.52
C THR A 43 17.12 -3.62 37.03
N LEU A 44 16.65 -2.42 36.71
CA LEU A 44 16.43 -2.00 35.32
C LEU A 44 17.75 -1.81 34.55
N ASP A 45 18.84 -1.42 35.23
CA ASP A 45 20.16 -1.30 34.61
C ASP A 45 20.75 -2.64 34.17
N HIS A 46 20.41 -3.73 34.88
CA HIS A 46 20.82 -5.08 34.50
C HIS A 46 19.90 -5.73 33.45
N MET A 47 18.67 -5.22 33.28
CA MET A 47 17.67 -5.72 32.32
C MET A 47 17.42 -4.69 31.21
N VAL A 48 18.46 -4.46 30.39
CA VAL A 48 18.49 -3.44 29.32
C VAL A 48 17.26 -3.47 28.42
N ASP A 49 16.81 -4.67 28.02
CA ASP A 49 15.63 -4.84 27.15
C ASP A 49 14.31 -4.47 27.85
N LEU A 50 14.18 -4.77 29.14
CA LEU A 50 12.99 -4.42 29.93
C LEU A 50 12.93 -2.89 30.17
N LYS A 51 14.07 -2.27 30.48
CA LYS A 51 14.20 -0.81 30.61
C LYS A 51 13.84 -0.12 29.29
N ALA A 52 14.38 -0.61 28.16
CA ALA A 52 14.05 -0.09 26.84
C ALA A 52 12.55 -0.26 26.51
N ALA A 53 11.96 -1.41 26.83
CA ALA A 53 10.54 -1.68 26.62
C ALA A 53 9.64 -0.77 27.46
N LEU A 54 9.97 -0.53 28.74
CA LEU A 54 9.21 0.37 29.62
C LEU A 54 9.27 1.83 29.18
N VAL A 55 10.46 2.31 28.80
CA VAL A 55 10.64 3.67 28.26
C VAL A 55 9.86 3.81 26.96
N THR A 56 9.90 2.81 26.07
CA THR A 56 9.15 2.82 24.82
C THR A 56 7.65 2.78 25.06
N ASN A 57 7.16 1.97 26.00
CA ASN A 57 5.75 1.91 26.39
C ASN A 57 5.27 3.26 26.94
N ALA A 58 6.05 3.91 27.81
CA ALA A 58 5.75 5.25 28.31
C ALA A 58 5.69 6.30 27.19
N LYS A 59 6.66 6.28 26.27
CA LYS A 59 6.67 7.16 25.08
C LYS A 59 5.45 6.92 24.19
N LEU A 60 5.08 5.66 23.94
CA LEU A 60 3.91 5.30 23.14
C LEU A 60 2.59 5.72 23.82
N LYS A 61 2.47 5.55 25.14
CA LYS A 61 1.32 6.03 25.91
C LYS A 61 1.17 7.55 25.83
N TYR A 62 2.28 8.28 25.97
CA TYR A 62 2.29 9.73 25.79
C TYR A 62 1.87 10.13 24.37
N HIS A 63 2.44 9.48 23.35
CA HIS A 63 2.13 9.77 21.95
C HIS A 63 0.66 9.46 21.63
N LYS A 64 0.12 8.36 22.16
CA LYS A 64 -1.30 8.02 22.06
C LYS A 64 -2.20 9.12 22.63
N ASN A 65 -1.92 9.57 23.85
CA ASN A 65 -2.69 10.66 24.48
C ASN A 65 -2.58 11.97 23.69
N PHE A 66 -1.40 12.28 23.16
CA PHE A 66 -1.19 13.47 22.33
C PHE A 66 -1.98 13.42 21.02
N LEU A 67 -1.96 12.28 20.33
CA LEU A 67 -2.74 12.07 19.11
C LEU A 67 -4.24 12.13 19.37
N GLN A 68 -4.71 11.52 20.46
CA GLN A 68 -6.13 11.59 20.86
C GLN A 68 -6.59 13.03 21.08
N LYS A 69 -5.82 13.84 21.82
CA LYS A 69 -6.10 15.28 21.99
C LYS A 69 -6.04 16.05 20.66
N SER A 70 -5.11 15.69 19.77
CA SER A 70 -4.99 16.33 18.46
C SER A 70 -6.20 16.01 17.57
N ILE A 71 -6.68 14.77 17.58
CA ILE A 71 -7.90 14.34 16.88
C ILE A 71 -9.11 15.08 17.46
N GLU A 72 -9.28 15.12 18.78
CA GLU A 72 -10.36 15.87 19.44
C GLU A 72 -10.34 17.36 19.06
N ASN A 73 -9.15 17.98 19.03
CA ASN A 73 -9.01 19.37 18.60
C ASN A 73 -9.42 19.58 17.14
N VAL A 74 -9.00 18.71 16.22
CA VAL A 74 -9.41 18.78 14.81
C VAL A 74 -10.92 18.56 14.67
N GLU A 75 -11.49 17.60 15.38
CA GLU A 75 -12.94 17.37 15.40
C GLU A 75 -13.71 18.60 15.92
N ASN A 76 -13.19 19.28 16.94
CA ASN A 76 -13.77 20.51 17.48
C ASN A 76 -13.63 21.71 16.54
N GLU A 77 -12.50 21.87 15.84
CA GLU A 77 -12.29 22.89 14.82
C GLU A 77 -13.19 22.68 13.58
N VAL A 78 -13.42 21.42 13.21
CA VAL A 78 -14.35 21.06 12.13
C VAL A 78 -15.80 21.36 12.55
N LYS A 79 -16.17 21.10 13.81
CA LYS A 79 -17.51 21.41 14.35
C LYS A 79 -17.77 22.92 14.50
N SER A 80 -16.76 23.70 14.84
CA SER A 80 -16.85 25.16 15.02
C SER A 80 -16.65 25.97 13.74
N GLY A 81 -16.33 25.32 12.62
CA GLY A 81 -16.16 25.97 11.31
C GLY A 81 -14.89 26.82 11.18
N THR A 82 -13.97 26.75 12.16
CA THR A 82 -12.70 27.49 12.19
C THR A 82 -11.52 26.73 11.57
N PHE A 83 -11.74 25.49 11.14
CA PHE A 83 -10.68 24.67 10.55
C PHE A 83 -10.06 25.34 9.31
N LYS A 84 -8.84 25.87 9.47
CA LYS A 84 -8.03 26.38 8.37
C LYS A 84 -7.12 25.25 7.88
N LYS A 85 -7.32 24.87 6.63
CA LYS A 85 -6.45 23.90 5.94
C LYS A 85 -5.00 24.39 5.99
N PRO A 86 -4.02 23.56 6.35
CA PRO A 86 -2.61 23.94 6.25
C PRO A 86 -2.31 24.31 4.79
N THR A 87 -1.83 25.53 4.58
CA THR A 87 -1.22 25.95 3.33
C THR A 87 0.14 25.26 3.20
N ASP A 88 0.39 24.63 2.05
CA ASP A 88 1.70 24.09 1.67
C ASP A 88 2.70 25.25 1.57
N ASP A 89 3.27 25.68 2.69
CA ASP A 89 4.49 26.48 2.72
C ASP A 89 5.38 25.95 3.84
N SER A 90 6.43 25.26 3.41
CA SER A 90 7.47 24.70 4.25
C SER A 90 8.38 25.81 4.79
N GLN A 91 8.27 26.14 6.07
CA GLN A 91 9.41 26.66 6.82
C GLN A 91 9.51 26.08 8.22
N SER A 92 10.72 25.63 8.52
CA SER A 92 11.25 25.06 9.74
C SER A 92 10.88 25.82 11.01
N SER A 93 10.37 25.13 12.01
CA SER A 93 10.50 25.54 13.41
C SER A 93 11.50 24.61 14.11
N ALA A 94 12.74 25.08 14.21
CA ALA A 94 13.77 24.47 15.02
C ALA A 94 13.43 24.56 16.52
N ALA A 95 13.73 23.49 17.27
CA ALA A 95 13.91 23.52 18.71
C ALA A 95 15.43 23.50 19.02
N PRO A 96 15.86 24.06 20.16
CA PRO A 96 17.17 24.72 20.32
C PRO A 96 18.33 23.76 20.60
N ALA A 97 19.50 24.08 20.05
CA ALA A 97 20.75 23.41 20.34
C ALA A 97 21.44 24.01 21.58
N GLU A 98 21.74 23.17 22.56
CA GLU A 98 22.62 23.47 23.69
C GLU A 98 24.07 23.66 23.23
N GLN A 99 24.73 24.63 23.87
CA GLN A 99 26.12 25.02 23.66
C GLN A 99 27.09 23.97 24.18
N LYS A 100 28.15 23.68 23.42
CA LYS A 100 29.48 23.39 23.97
C LYS A 100 30.56 24.20 23.24
N LYS A 101 31.37 24.86 24.07
CA LYS A 101 32.50 25.74 23.77
C LYS A 101 33.72 25.01 23.18
N SER A 102 34.64 25.84 22.70
CA SER A 102 36.09 25.67 22.43
C SER A 102 36.42 25.60 20.94
N ASP A 103 37.47 26.22 20.42
CA ASP A 103 38.35 27.28 20.91
C ASP A 103 39.00 27.94 19.68
N ASN A 104 39.07 29.26 19.75
CA ASN A 104 40.10 30.21 19.33
C ASN A 104 40.99 30.08 18.05
N SER A 105 41.27 31.29 17.54
CA SER A 105 42.34 31.73 16.61
C SER A 105 42.13 31.45 15.12
N GLY A 106 42.34 32.36 14.16
CA GLY A 106 42.77 33.76 14.16
C GLY A 106 43.15 34.19 12.73
N LYS A 107 42.96 35.49 12.43
CA LYS A 107 43.57 36.31 11.34
C LYS A 107 43.13 36.17 9.86
N LYS A 108 42.47 37.25 9.43
CA LYS A 108 42.80 38.21 8.34
C LYS A 108 43.32 37.68 6.98
N GLY A 109 42.67 38.17 5.90
CA GLY A 109 43.42 38.76 4.77
C GLY A 109 42.84 38.57 3.36
N LYS A 110 42.27 39.68 2.83
CA LYS A 110 42.19 40.16 1.43
C LYS A 110 42.71 39.27 0.27
N GLY A 111 41.94 39.28 -0.83
CA GLY A 111 42.46 39.74 -2.12
C GLY A 111 42.41 38.79 -3.33
N ASN A 112 41.78 39.32 -4.38
CA ASN A 112 42.04 39.15 -5.82
C ASN A 112 41.45 38.01 -6.67
N GLU A 113 40.93 38.50 -7.79
CA GLU A 113 40.43 37.89 -9.03
C GLU A 113 41.44 36.94 -9.70
N GLN A 114 40.96 35.85 -10.32
CA GLN A 114 40.96 35.59 -11.80
C GLN A 114 40.60 34.10 -12.12
N PRO A 115 40.35 33.71 -13.39
CA PRO A 115 39.15 33.01 -13.88
C PRO A 115 39.23 31.46 -13.87
N PRO A 116 38.12 30.72 -14.12
CA PRO A 116 38.13 29.27 -14.04
C PRO A 116 38.60 28.60 -15.34
N VAL A 117 39.50 27.62 -15.20
CA VAL A 117 39.87 26.63 -16.22
C VAL A 117 39.09 25.33 -15.96
N LYS A 118 38.73 24.69 -17.08
CA LYS A 118 37.85 23.52 -17.30
C LYS A 118 38.16 22.23 -16.49
N LYS A 119 37.14 21.34 -16.56
CA LYS A 119 37.11 19.86 -16.32
C LYS A 119 36.86 19.45 -14.86
N ASP A 120 35.95 18.55 -14.48
CA ASP A 120 35.25 17.43 -15.13
C ASP A 120 33.87 17.22 -14.47
N LYS A 121 32.81 16.94 -15.25
CA LYS A 121 31.55 16.39 -14.71
C LYS A 121 31.56 14.88 -14.86
N LYS A 122 31.71 14.17 -13.74
CA LYS A 122 31.39 12.76 -13.58
C LYS A 122 29.93 12.50 -13.93
N GLU A 123 29.71 11.53 -14.81
CA GLU A 123 28.41 10.94 -15.12
C GLU A 123 27.76 10.37 -13.85
N THR A 124 26.52 10.79 -13.57
CA THR A 124 25.66 10.19 -12.56
C THR A 124 24.71 9.20 -13.22
N LYS A 125 24.79 7.93 -12.82
CA LYS A 125 23.86 6.85 -13.19
C LYS A 125 22.39 7.25 -12.92
N PRO A 126 21.42 6.81 -13.75
CA PRO A 126 20.02 7.08 -13.49
C PRO A 126 19.54 6.29 -12.26
N SER A 127 19.14 7.02 -11.21
CA SER A 127 18.56 6.43 -10.01
C SER A 127 17.15 5.91 -10.31
N VAL A 128 16.92 4.61 -10.09
CA VAL A 128 15.58 4.02 -10.06
C VAL A 128 14.73 4.80 -9.03
N PRO A 129 13.55 5.34 -9.40
CA PRO A 129 12.74 6.08 -8.46
C PRO A 129 12.28 5.13 -7.34
N LYS A 130 12.54 5.51 -6.09
CA LYS A 130 12.00 4.85 -4.90
C LYS A 130 10.48 4.83 -5.00
N ILE A 131 9.90 3.65 -5.25
CA ILE A 131 8.46 3.44 -5.18
C ILE A 131 8.11 3.40 -3.69
N ASN A 132 7.58 4.52 -3.19
CA ASN A 132 6.96 4.58 -1.88
C ASN A 132 5.64 3.80 -1.94
N TYR A 133 5.65 2.56 -1.45
CA TYR A 133 4.42 1.88 -1.08
C TYR A 133 3.84 2.60 0.13
N VAL A 134 2.83 3.43 -0.11
CA VAL A 134 2.06 4.08 0.96
C VAL A 134 1.07 3.06 1.50
N VAL A 135 1.21 2.73 2.78
CA VAL A 135 0.21 1.94 3.53
C VAL A 135 -1.11 2.71 3.52
N VAL A 136 -2.19 1.99 3.25
CA VAL A 136 -3.55 2.53 3.19
C VAL A 136 -4.08 2.72 4.61
N GLU A 137 -4.28 3.94 5.04
CA GLU A 137 -5.29 4.23 6.05
C GLU A 137 -6.54 4.73 5.31
N ASP A 138 -7.59 3.90 5.31
CA ASP A 138 -8.94 4.28 4.90
C ASP A 138 -9.53 5.12 6.03
N TYR A 139 -9.68 6.44 5.83
CA TYR A 139 -10.21 7.36 6.84
C TYR A 139 -11.75 7.34 6.95
N GLY A 140 -12.41 6.21 6.64
CA GLY A 140 -13.76 5.97 7.17
C GLY A 140 -14.87 6.90 6.65
N ASP A 141 -14.82 7.36 5.40
CA ASP A 141 -15.90 8.20 4.85
C ASP A 141 -17.20 7.42 4.52
N SER A 142 -17.16 6.09 4.49
CA SER A 142 -18.38 5.29 4.40
C SER A 142 -19.00 5.12 5.79
N LEU A 143 -20.32 5.34 5.89
CA LEU A 143 -21.06 5.13 7.13
C LEU A 143 -20.85 3.71 7.68
N MET A 144 -20.77 2.71 6.80
CA MET A 144 -20.45 1.33 7.15
C MET A 144 -19.08 1.21 7.84
N ASN A 145 -18.04 1.86 7.34
CA ASN A 145 -16.71 1.81 7.97
C ASN A 145 -16.72 2.54 9.31
N ARG A 146 -17.39 3.68 9.42
CA ARG A 146 -17.51 4.40 10.69
C ARG A 146 -18.23 3.56 11.75
N LEU A 147 -19.30 2.88 11.36
CA LEU A 147 -19.99 1.93 12.25
C LEU A 147 -19.08 0.75 12.62
N LYS A 148 -18.32 0.20 11.67
CA LYS A 148 -17.33 -0.85 11.99
C LYS A 148 -16.32 -0.37 13.03
N GLU A 149 -15.76 0.83 12.91
CA GLU A 149 -14.85 1.39 13.91
C GLU A 149 -15.49 1.47 15.30
N ILE A 150 -16.70 2.02 15.38
CA ILE A 150 -17.46 2.13 16.63
C ILE A 150 -17.66 0.73 17.26
N PHE A 151 -18.07 -0.25 16.45
CA PHE A 151 -18.29 -1.62 16.94
C PHE A 151 -16.99 -2.37 17.23
N THR A 152 -15.88 -2.06 16.56
CA THR A 152 -14.55 -2.59 16.90
C THR A 152 -14.14 -2.13 18.30
N GLU A 153 -14.28 -0.85 18.60
CA GLU A 153 -13.94 -0.32 19.94
C GLU A 153 -14.91 -0.82 21.01
N ALA A 154 -16.20 -0.96 20.69
CA ALA A 154 -17.18 -1.57 21.59
C ALA A 154 -16.84 -3.03 21.91
N GLN A 155 -16.44 -3.83 20.91
CA GLN A 155 -16.04 -5.22 21.10
C GLN A 155 -14.76 -5.35 21.92
N LYS A 156 -13.75 -4.51 21.68
CA LYS A 156 -12.52 -4.48 22.48
C LYS A 156 -12.79 -4.08 23.93
N THR A 157 -13.71 -3.14 24.14
CA THR A 157 -14.10 -2.69 25.48
C THR A 157 -14.87 -3.78 26.23
N ALA A 158 -15.79 -4.46 25.55
CA ALA A 158 -16.56 -5.57 26.14
C ALA A 158 -15.69 -6.82 26.40
N TYR A 159 -14.74 -7.11 25.52
CA TYR A 159 -13.91 -8.33 25.56
C TYR A 159 -12.44 -8.05 25.18
N PRO A 160 -11.63 -7.44 26.07
CA PRO A 160 -10.25 -7.05 25.78
C PRO A 160 -9.31 -8.21 25.39
N GLN A 161 -9.64 -9.43 25.81
CA GLN A 161 -8.90 -10.65 25.52
C GLN A 161 -8.97 -11.07 24.04
N VAL A 162 -9.98 -10.60 23.29
CA VAL A 162 -10.12 -10.90 21.86
C VAL A 162 -9.60 -9.74 21.04
N THR A 163 -8.35 -9.82 20.60
CA THR A 163 -7.66 -8.73 19.90
C THR A 163 -7.94 -8.66 18.40
N ASN A 164 -8.34 -9.77 17.77
CA ASN A 164 -8.55 -9.85 16.33
C ASN A 164 -9.90 -10.50 15.99
N PHE A 165 -10.97 -9.74 16.14
CA PHE A 165 -12.30 -10.12 15.69
C PHE A 165 -12.96 -8.92 15.02
N PRO A 166 -12.98 -8.85 13.67
CA PRO A 166 -13.59 -7.74 12.97
C PRO A 166 -15.13 -7.78 13.14
N PRO A 167 -15.78 -6.62 13.32
CA PRO A 167 -17.22 -6.56 13.42
C PRO A 167 -17.90 -6.95 12.10
N ILE A 168 -18.95 -7.75 12.19
CA ILE A 168 -19.74 -8.22 11.07
C ILE A 168 -20.95 -7.29 10.96
N MET A 169 -20.78 -6.20 10.21
CA MET A 169 -21.82 -5.21 9.97
C MET A 169 -22.49 -5.43 8.62
N THR A 170 -23.82 -5.31 8.56
CA THR A 170 -24.62 -5.40 7.34
C THR A 170 -25.71 -4.32 7.32
N GLU A 171 -26.15 -3.91 6.13
CA GLU A 171 -27.35 -3.08 5.98
C GLU A 171 -28.60 -3.91 6.35
N ALA A 172 -29.53 -3.30 7.05
CA ALA A 172 -30.78 -3.95 7.38
C ALA A 172 -31.67 -4.02 6.13
N THR A 173 -32.19 -5.20 5.82
CA THR A 173 -33.09 -5.41 4.67
C THR A 173 -34.54 -5.03 4.99
N ASN A 174 -34.88 -4.94 6.28
CA ASN A 174 -36.22 -4.61 6.75
C ASN A 174 -36.12 -3.44 7.74
N PRO A 175 -36.87 -2.34 7.54
CA PRO A 175 -36.88 -1.18 8.43
C PRO A 175 -37.20 -1.49 9.90
N LYS A 176 -37.89 -2.60 10.17
CA LYS A 176 -38.17 -3.07 11.54
C LYS A 176 -36.90 -3.46 12.32
N PHE A 177 -35.78 -3.68 11.64
CA PHE A 177 -34.49 -4.03 12.24
C PHE A 177 -33.51 -2.86 12.22
N GLY A 178 -33.99 -1.64 12.02
CA GLY A 178 -33.18 -0.43 11.92
C GLY A 178 -32.56 -0.25 10.54
N ASP A 179 -31.45 0.49 10.49
CA ASP A 179 -30.73 0.85 9.27
C ASP A 179 -29.55 -0.12 9.02
N TYR A 180 -28.89 -0.53 10.10
CA TYR A 180 -27.75 -1.44 10.08
C TYR A 180 -27.90 -2.51 11.16
N GLN A 181 -27.18 -3.62 10.99
CA GLN A 181 -27.17 -4.72 11.94
C GLN A 181 -25.73 -5.22 12.17
N CYS A 182 -25.39 -5.49 13.43
CA CYS A 182 -24.17 -6.19 13.82
C CYS A 182 -24.47 -7.65 14.19
N ASN A 183 -23.82 -8.56 13.48
CA ASN A 183 -23.99 -10.01 13.59
C ASN A 183 -22.81 -10.70 14.29
N SER A 184 -21.95 -9.91 14.95
CA SER A 184 -20.71 -10.40 15.56
C SER A 184 -20.91 -11.32 16.76
N ALA A 185 -22.02 -11.20 17.49
CA ALA A 185 -22.15 -11.84 18.80
C ALA A 185 -22.07 -13.38 18.74
N LEU A 186 -22.62 -14.00 17.68
CA LEU A 186 -22.56 -15.45 17.51
C LEU A 186 -21.13 -15.95 17.25
N GLY A 187 -20.37 -15.27 16.39
CA GLY A 187 -18.97 -15.63 16.13
C GLY A 187 -18.08 -15.33 17.33
N LEU A 188 -18.31 -14.20 17.99
CA LEU A 188 -17.51 -13.77 19.13
C LEU A 188 -17.74 -14.68 20.34
N SER A 189 -18.99 -15.08 20.64
CA SER A 189 -19.28 -16.06 21.69
C SER A 189 -18.57 -17.40 21.49
N LYS A 190 -18.45 -17.90 20.25
CA LYS A 190 -17.68 -19.11 19.94
C LYS A 190 -16.19 -18.91 20.24
N LYS A 191 -15.63 -17.77 19.81
CA LYS A 191 -14.22 -17.44 20.03
C LYS A 191 -13.89 -17.23 21.50
N LEU A 192 -14.81 -16.64 22.28
CA LEU A 192 -14.66 -16.41 23.71
C LEU A 192 -14.47 -17.70 24.51
N LYS A 193 -15.01 -18.83 24.03
CA LYS A 193 -14.82 -20.15 24.68
C LYS A 193 -13.37 -20.59 24.70
N GLU A 194 -12.58 -20.22 23.68
CA GLU A 194 -11.13 -20.50 23.63
C GLU A 194 -10.37 -19.79 24.76
N PHE A 195 -10.93 -18.69 25.29
CA PHE A 195 -10.39 -17.91 26.39
C PHE A 195 -11.09 -18.21 27.72
N GLY A 196 -11.88 -19.30 27.80
CA GLY A 196 -12.60 -19.70 29.02
C GLY A 196 -13.84 -18.88 29.35
N VAL A 197 -14.29 -18.00 28.45
CA VAL A 197 -15.50 -17.18 28.63
C VAL A 197 -16.68 -17.84 27.92
N ASN A 198 -17.73 -18.17 28.69
CA ASN A 198 -18.90 -18.93 28.22
C ASN A 198 -20.15 -18.05 28.03
N ASP A 199 -19.97 -16.78 27.68
CA ASP A 199 -21.08 -15.86 27.44
C ASP A 199 -21.93 -16.34 26.25
N SER A 200 -23.25 -16.36 26.44
CA SER A 200 -24.20 -16.69 25.37
C SER A 200 -24.23 -15.59 24.31
N PRO A 201 -24.52 -15.88 23.03
CA PRO A 201 -24.60 -14.86 21.99
C PRO A 201 -25.49 -13.64 22.33
N PRO A 202 -26.67 -13.78 22.98
CA PRO A 202 -27.43 -12.62 23.44
C PRO A 202 -26.73 -11.80 24.54
N GLN A 203 -25.99 -12.46 25.44
CA GLN A 203 -25.21 -11.76 26.48
C GLN A 203 -24.02 -11.01 25.86
N VAL A 204 -23.33 -11.63 24.89
CA VAL A 204 -22.28 -10.98 24.11
C VAL A 204 -22.83 -9.76 23.37
N ALA A 205 -24.00 -9.88 22.73
CA ALA A 205 -24.66 -8.77 22.06
C ALA A 205 -24.98 -7.63 23.04
N LYS A 206 -25.46 -7.96 24.25
CA LYS A 206 -25.73 -6.98 25.32
C LYS A 206 -24.49 -6.25 25.80
N ASN A 207 -23.39 -6.97 26.01
CA ASN A 207 -22.14 -6.38 26.45
C ASN A 207 -21.55 -5.45 25.37
N ILE A 208 -21.61 -5.86 24.09
CA ILE A 208 -21.21 -5.00 22.98
C ILE A 208 -22.13 -3.76 22.91
N ALA A 209 -23.45 -3.94 22.91
CA ALA A 209 -24.42 -2.83 22.81
C ALA A 209 -24.26 -1.79 23.93
N ASN A 210 -23.95 -2.23 25.16
CA ASN A 210 -23.67 -1.34 26.29
C ASN A 210 -22.35 -0.57 26.12
N ALA A 211 -21.37 -1.14 25.41
CA ALA A 211 -20.09 -0.52 25.12
C ALA A 211 -20.09 0.36 23.86
N VAL A 212 -21.18 0.37 23.08
CA VAL A 212 -21.29 1.19 21.86
C VAL A 212 -21.33 2.67 22.23
N GLN A 213 -20.34 3.42 21.76
CA GLN A 213 -20.33 4.87 21.81
C GLN A 213 -21.20 5.42 20.68
N LYS A 214 -22.42 5.86 21.01
CA LYS A 214 -23.41 6.31 20.02
C LYS A 214 -22.98 7.53 19.20
N GLY A 215 -22.33 8.51 19.86
CA GLY A 215 -21.84 9.73 19.22
C GLY A 215 -22.94 10.51 18.48
N GLU A 216 -22.59 11.13 17.36
CA GLU A 216 -23.53 11.85 16.48
C GLU A 216 -24.26 10.93 15.48
N TYR A 217 -23.82 9.68 15.33
CA TYR A 217 -24.24 8.80 14.24
C TYR A 217 -25.43 7.93 14.61
N ILE A 218 -25.48 7.46 15.85
CA ILE A 218 -26.39 6.40 16.29
C ILE A 218 -27.42 7.00 17.26
N LYS A 219 -28.71 6.83 16.95
CA LYS A 219 -29.81 7.16 17.86
C LYS A 219 -29.91 6.12 18.97
N ASP A 220 -30.05 4.86 18.58
CA ASP A 220 -30.14 3.73 19.49
C ASP A 220 -29.64 2.43 18.86
N VAL A 221 -29.46 1.44 19.74
CA VAL A 221 -29.11 0.07 19.39
C VAL A 221 -30.06 -0.86 20.12
N GLU A 222 -30.60 -1.84 19.40
CA GLU A 222 -31.58 -2.79 19.94
C GLU A 222 -31.09 -4.22 19.70
N ILE A 223 -31.26 -5.07 20.71
CA ILE A 223 -30.85 -6.48 20.62
C ILE A 223 -32.05 -7.29 20.15
N ALA A 224 -31.86 -8.09 19.11
CA ALA A 224 -32.90 -8.94 18.55
C ALA A 224 -32.45 -10.39 18.40
N GLY A 225 -33.40 -11.31 18.57
CA GLY A 225 -33.22 -12.74 18.29
C GLY A 225 -32.00 -13.36 19.00
N PRO A 226 -31.18 -14.16 18.30
CA PRO A 226 -30.07 -14.91 18.89
C PRO A 226 -28.82 -14.06 19.18
N GLY A 227 -28.89 -12.73 19.22
CA GLY A 227 -27.74 -11.85 19.44
C GLY A 227 -27.41 -10.94 18.26
N PHE A 228 -28.42 -10.55 17.50
CA PHE A 228 -28.28 -9.45 16.54
C PHE A 228 -28.34 -8.11 17.28
N ILE A 229 -27.53 -7.15 16.85
CA ILE A 229 -27.59 -5.77 17.35
C ILE A 229 -28.03 -4.88 16.19
N ASN A 230 -29.31 -4.50 16.21
CA ASN A 230 -29.91 -3.57 15.26
C ASN A 230 -29.48 -2.15 15.62
N VAL A 231 -29.20 -1.32 14.63
CA VAL A 231 -28.67 0.04 14.78
C VAL A 231 -29.60 1.01 14.06
N HIS A 232 -30.11 1.99 14.78
CA HIS A 232 -30.87 3.10 14.20
C HIS A 232 -30.01 4.36 14.17
N LEU A 233 -29.94 4.99 13.01
CA LEU A 233 -29.16 6.19 12.80
C LEU A 233 -29.85 7.43 13.36
N GLN A 234 -29.05 8.43 13.69
CA GLN A 234 -29.54 9.72 14.17
C GLN A 234 -30.17 10.52 13.01
N PRO A 235 -31.47 10.89 13.08
CA PRO A 235 -32.15 11.63 12.01
C PRO A 235 -31.50 12.99 11.70
N GLU A 236 -31.01 13.70 12.72
CA GLU A 236 -30.35 14.99 12.58
C GLU A 236 -29.04 14.87 11.79
N PHE A 237 -28.28 13.80 12.00
CA PHE A 237 -27.09 13.49 11.22
C PHE A 237 -27.44 13.24 9.75
N LEU A 238 -28.45 12.40 9.49
CA LEU A 238 -28.91 12.11 8.13
C LEU A 238 -29.37 13.37 7.40
N GLY A 239 -30.19 14.19 8.06
CA GLY A 239 -30.66 15.47 7.53
C GLY A 239 -29.52 16.42 7.18
N ALA A 240 -28.52 16.55 8.07
CA ALA A 240 -27.34 17.37 7.82
C ALA A 240 -26.50 16.85 6.64
N ARG A 241 -26.36 15.53 6.49
CA ARG A 241 -25.63 14.91 5.37
C ARG A 241 -26.36 15.09 4.03
N ILE A 242 -27.68 14.90 4.00
CA ILE A 242 -28.50 15.14 2.81
C ILE A 242 -28.44 16.62 2.42
N GLY A 243 -28.54 17.55 3.38
CA GLY A 243 -28.38 18.98 3.13
C GLY A 243 -27.03 19.32 2.48
N LYS A 244 -25.93 18.74 2.99
CA LYS A 244 -24.59 18.91 2.39
C LYS A 244 -24.49 18.36 0.96
N LEU A 245 -25.14 17.22 0.68
CA LEU A 245 -25.20 16.62 -0.66
C LEU A 245 -25.98 17.50 -1.64
N LEU A 246 -27.11 18.08 -1.21
CA LEU A 246 -27.90 18.98 -2.04
C LEU A 246 -27.18 20.30 -2.32
N GLN A 247 -26.43 20.83 -1.35
CA GLN A 247 -25.68 22.09 -1.50
C GLN A 247 -24.42 21.95 -2.35
N ASN A 248 -23.64 20.87 -2.14
CA ASN A 248 -22.31 20.73 -2.74
C ASN A 248 -22.24 19.67 -3.85
N GLY A 249 -23.35 19.00 -4.14
CA GLY A 249 -23.38 17.81 -4.99
C GLY A 249 -22.80 16.56 -4.33
N ILE A 250 -22.80 15.44 -5.07
CA ILE A 250 -22.19 14.19 -4.62
C ILE A 250 -20.68 14.32 -4.71
N GLN A 251 -20.02 14.37 -3.55
CA GLN A 251 -18.57 14.44 -3.43
C GLN A 251 -18.02 13.07 -3.03
N PRO A 252 -17.16 12.44 -3.85
CA PRO A 252 -16.53 11.18 -3.46
C PRO A 252 -15.61 11.40 -2.25
N PRO A 253 -15.38 10.35 -1.45
CA PRO A 253 -14.47 10.41 -0.31
C PRO A 253 -13.07 10.82 -0.75
N LYS A 254 -12.38 11.58 0.09
CA LYS A 254 -11.03 12.05 -0.22
C LYS A 254 -10.02 10.92 0.03
N ILE A 255 -9.81 10.12 -1.00
CA ILE A 255 -8.78 9.08 -0.97
C ILE A 255 -7.41 9.65 -1.37
N ALA A 256 -6.34 9.12 -0.76
CA ALA A 256 -4.99 9.43 -1.18
C ALA A 256 -4.80 9.07 -2.66
N LYS A 257 -4.24 9.99 -3.45
CA LYS A 257 -4.02 9.78 -4.88
C LYS A 257 -3.10 8.58 -5.10
N ARG A 258 -3.53 7.65 -5.97
CA ARG A 258 -2.73 6.53 -6.42
C ARG A 258 -2.69 6.49 -7.93
N LYS A 259 -1.61 5.92 -8.46
CA LYS A 259 -1.52 5.59 -9.88
C LYS A 259 -2.15 4.21 -10.08
N ALA A 260 -3.31 4.18 -10.72
CA ALA A 260 -3.91 2.96 -11.22
C ALA A 260 -3.73 2.91 -12.74
N LEU A 261 -3.20 1.80 -13.25
CA LEU A 261 -3.21 1.50 -14.68
C LEU A 261 -4.38 0.56 -14.93
N VAL A 262 -5.24 0.93 -15.87
CA VAL A 262 -6.33 0.08 -16.34
C VAL A 262 -6.00 -0.31 -17.78
N ASP A 263 -5.70 -1.58 -17.99
CA ASP A 263 -5.52 -2.16 -19.33
C ASP A 263 -6.88 -2.68 -19.80
N PHE A 264 -7.44 -2.05 -20.83
CA PHE A 264 -8.76 -2.41 -21.35
C PHE A 264 -8.88 -2.07 -22.84
N SER A 265 -9.94 -2.60 -23.46
CA SER A 265 -10.22 -2.56 -24.89
C SER A 265 -9.26 -3.40 -25.74
N SER A 266 -7.96 -3.11 -25.68
CA SER A 266 -6.85 -3.83 -26.33
C SER A 266 -7.21 -4.53 -27.65
N PRO A 267 -7.79 -3.81 -28.64
CA PRO A 267 -8.16 -4.41 -29.91
C PRO A 267 -6.89 -4.67 -30.72
N ASN A 268 -6.84 -5.81 -31.39
CA ASN A 268 -5.74 -6.12 -32.29
C ASN A 268 -5.82 -5.23 -33.53
N ILE A 269 -4.90 -4.28 -33.64
CA ILE A 269 -4.72 -3.47 -34.85
C ILE A 269 -4.41 -4.43 -35.99
N ALA A 270 -5.30 -4.47 -36.97
CA ALA A 270 -5.13 -5.19 -38.22
C ALA A 270 -4.75 -6.68 -38.03
N LYS A 271 -5.60 -7.44 -37.34
CA LYS A 271 -5.46 -8.90 -37.17
C LYS A 271 -5.06 -9.55 -38.52
N GLU A 272 -3.89 -10.21 -38.55
CA GLU A 272 -3.17 -10.81 -39.70
C GLU A 272 -2.73 -9.91 -40.88
N MET A 273 -2.69 -8.58 -40.72
CA MET A 273 -2.12 -7.64 -41.70
C MET A 273 -0.63 -7.36 -41.41
N HIS A 274 0.26 -7.66 -42.37
CA HIS A 274 1.69 -7.31 -42.36
C HIS A 274 2.05 -6.21 -43.40
N VAL A 275 3.24 -5.61 -43.28
CA VAL A 275 3.66 -4.51 -44.18
C VAL A 275 3.75 -4.90 -45.66
N GLY A 276 3.95 -6.19 -45.96
CA GLY A 276 3.91 -6.71 -47.33
C GLY A 276 2.62 -6.41 -48.11
N HIS A 277 1.51 -6.06 -47.43
CA HIS A 277 0.23 -5.77 -48.07
C HIS A 277 0.15 -4.41 -48.77
N LEU A 278 0.94 -3.41 -48.34
CA LEU A 278 0.88 -2.05 -48.89
C LEU A 278 1.42 -1.94 -50.32
N HIS A 279 2.09 -2.97 -50.82
CA HIS A 279 2.66 -2.99 -52.17
C HIS A 279 1.61 -2.90 -53.29
N ARG A 280 0.33 -3.19 -53.02
CA ARG A 280 -0.76 -2.93 -53.96
C ARG A 280 -0.90 -1.44 -54.31
N PHE A 281 -0.42 -0.56 -53.45
CA PHE A 281 -0.46 0.88 -53.63
C PHE A 281 0.97 1.39 -53.85
N PRO A 282 1.58 1.26 -55.03
CA PRO A 282 3.00 1.58 -55.25
C PRO A 282 3.40 3.01 -54.83
N ASN A 283 2.44 3.92 -54.73
CA ASN A 283 2.61 5.29 -54.24
C ASN A 283 2.27 5.48 -52.75
N TYR A 284 2.15 4.42 -51.94
CA TYR A 284 1.80 4.50 -50.52
C TYR A 284 2.78 5.37 -49.72
N LEU A 285 4.01 5.54 -50.21
CA LEU A 285 4.99 6.44 -49.60
C LEU A 285 4.60 7.91 -49.69
N ASN A 286 3.77 8.31 -50.66
CA ASN A 286 3.41 9.71 -50.92
C ASN A 286 1.91 10.00 -50.75
N GLU A 287 1.06 8.98 -50.83
CA GLU A 287 -0.40 9.10 -50.75
C GLU A 287 -0.96 8.05 -49.79
N THR A 288 -1.86 8.46 -48.88
CA THR A 288 -2.57 7.51 -48.01
C THR A 288 -3.53 6.68 -48.86
N PRO A 289 -3.34 5.35 -48.95
CA PRO A 289 -4.23 4.54 -49.76
C PRO A 289 -5.66 4.59 -49.21
N PRO A 290 -6.69 4.60 -50.08
CA PRO A 290 -8.09 4.60 -49.65
C PRO A 290 -8.45 3.19 -49.15
N ILE A 291 -8.03 2.89 -47.93
CA ILE A 291 -8.35 1.63 -47.23
C ILE A 291 -9.73 1.81 -46.58
N GLY A 292 -10.76 1.97 -47.42
CA GLY A 292 -12.13 2.22 -46.97
C GLY A 292 -12.78 1.01 -46.27
N ASP A 293 -12.26 -0.19 -46.52
CA ASP A 293 -12.67 -1.42 -45.83
C ASP A 293 -11.42 -2.23 -45.46
N LEU A 294 -10.93 -1.97 -44.25
CA LEU A 294 -9.77 -2.66 -43.66
C LEU A 294 -10.03 -4.18 -43.54
N GLN A 295 -11.29 -4.61 -43.39
CA GLN A 295 -11.64 -6.04 -43.31
C GLN A 295 -11.60 -6.72 -44.67
N ALA A 296 -12.09 -6.08 -45.73
CA ALA A 296 -11.98 -6.60 -47.09
C ALA A 296 -10.51 -6.71 -47.52
N PHE A 297 -9.74 -5.65 -47.24
CA PHE A 297 -8.29 -5.65 -47.53
C PHE A 297 -7.57 -6.79 -46.80
N TYR A 298 -7.95 -7.05 -45.55
CA TYR A 298 -7.45 -8.17 -44.76
C TYR A 298 -7.81 -9.54 -45.38
N LYS A 299 -9.08 -9.76 -45.73
CA LYS A 299 -9.53 -11.06 -46.28
C LYS A 299 -8.78 -11.44 -47.55
N GLU A 300 -8.53 -10.46 -48.40
CA GLU A 300 -7.80 -10.64 -49.65
C GLU A 300 -6.30 -10.89 -49.43
N SER A 301 -5.74 -10.17 -48.47
CA SER A 301 -4.37 -10.30 -48.00
C SER A 301 -4.07 -11.70 -47.44
N LYS A 302 -4.95 -12.21 -46.58
CA LYS A 302 -4.87 -13.56 -46.02
C LYS A 302 -4.97 -14.64 -47.10
N LYS A 303 -5.91 -14.49 -48.05
CA LYS A 303 -6.02 -15.40 -49.19
C LYS A 303 -4.70 -15.51 -49.97
N ARG A 304 -4.04 -14.39 -50.25
CA ARG A 304 -2.74 -14.38 -50.92
C ARG A 304 -1.62 -14.97 -50.06
N PHE A 305 -1.65 -14.75 -48.76
CA PHE A 305 -0.68 -15.35 -47.84
C PHE A 305 -0.76 -16.89 -47.83
N ASP A 306 -1.96 -17.44 -47.95
CA ASP A 306 -2.18 -18.89 -47.95
C ASP A 306 -1.92 -19.52 -49.33
N GLU A 307 -2.19 -18.80 -50.43
CA GLU A 307 -2.11 -19.31 -51.81
C GLU A 307 -0.78 -19.03 -52.53
N ASP A 308 -0.05 -17.95 -52.18
CA ASP A 308 1.16 -17.51 -52.88
C ASP A 308 2.40 -17.61 -51.97
N GLU A 309 3.21 -18.65 -52.18
CA GLU A 309 4.46 -18.89 -51.44
C GLU A 309 5.49 -17.75 -51.61
N THR A 310 5.51 -17.08 -52.76
CA THR A 310 6.40 -15.90 -52.96
C THR A 310 5.91 -14.69 -52.16
N PHE A 311 4.61 -14.55 -51.99
CA PHE A 311 4.01 -13.53 -51.15
C PHE A 311 4.27 -13.82 -49.67
N LYS A 312 4.12 -15.07 -49.24
CA LYS A 312 4.42 -15.54 -47.88
C LYS A 312 5.88 -15.34 -47.50
N ALA A 313 6.84 -15.71 -48.36
CA ALA A 313 8.26 -15.46 -48.11
C ALA A 313 8.55 -13.94 -47.96
N ARG A 314 7.96 -13.10 -48.81
CA ARG A 314 8.08 -11.64 -48.72
C ARG A 314 7.43 -11.09 -47.45
N ALA A 315 6.30 -11.63 -47.02
CA ALA A 315 5.64 -11.23 -45.79
C ALA A 315 6.55 -11.40 -44.57
N TYR A 316 7.21 -12.55 -44.45
CA TYR A 316 8.18 -12.81 -43.39
C TYR A 316 9.38 -11.86 -43.44
N ASP A 317 9.98 -11.66 -44.62
CA ASP A 317 11.09 -10.70 -44.80
C ASP A 317 10.70 -9.27 -44.34
N ARG A 318 9.47 -8.84 -44.62
CA ARG A 318 8.98 -7.51 -44.24
C ARG A 318 8.73 -7.37 -42.74
N VAL A 319 8.34 -8.45 -42.05
CA VAL A 319 8.25 -8.46 -40.58
C VAL A 319 9.64 -8.31 -39.97
N VAL A 320 10.64 -9.00 -40.50
CA VAL A 320 12.03 -8.86 -40.04
C VAL A 320 12.55 -7.44 -40.26
N LYS A 321 12.28 -6.84 -41.44
CA LYS A 321 12.62 -5.43 -41.71
C LYS A 321 11.92 -4.45 -40.77
N LEU A 322 10.67 -4.71 -40.41
CA LEU A 322 9.93 -3.90 -39.44
C LEU A 322 10.59 -3.97 -38.05
N GLN A 323 10.94 -5.18 -37.60
CA GLN A 323 11.65 -5.37 -36.33
C GLN A 323 13.03 -4.71 -36.31
N ASN A 324 13.71 -4.65 -37.46
CA ASN A 324 14.99 -3.98 -37.64
C ASN A 324 14.90 -2.47 -37.89
N HIS A 325 13.70 -1.88 -37.71
CA HIS A 325 13.46 -0.44 -37.84
C HIS A 325 13.75 0.15 -39.23
N ASP A 326 13.49 -0.61 -40.30
CA ASP A 326 13.57 -0.09 -41.66
C ASP A 326 12.62 1.12 -41.85
N PRO A 327 13.11 2.31 -42.26
CA PRO A 327 12.31 3.53 -42.33
C PRO A 327 11.11 3.46 -43.27
N GLU A 328 11.24 2.78 -44.41
CA GLU A 328 10.16 2.65 -45.40
C GLU A 328 9.06 1.75 -44.84
N ILE A 329 9.46 0.65 -44.21
CA ILE A 329 8.57 -0.34 -43.62
C ILE A 329 7.87 0.19 -42.37
N ILE A 330 8.54 1.00 -41.55
CA ILE A 330 7.90 1.72 -40.44
C ILE A 330 6.86 2.71 -40.97
N LYS A 331 7.18 3.47 -42.02
CA LYS A 331 6.23 4.43 -42.60
C LYS A 331 4.96 3.72 -43.08
N ALA A 332 5.16 2.62 -43.78
CA ALA A 332 4.12 1.74 -44.25
C ALA A 332 3.25 1.20 -43.09
N TRP A 333 3.87 0.64 -42.05
CA TRP A 333 3.18 0.17 -40.84
C TRP A 333 2.38 1.27 -40.15
N LYS A 334 2.93 2.49 -40.00
CA LYS A 334 2.23 3.62 -39.39
C LYS A 334 0.93 3.95 -40.12
N MET A 335 0.93 3.94 -41.45
CA MET A 335 -0.27 4.21 -42.25
C MET A 335 -1.38 3.18 -42.00
N ILE A 336 -1.03 1.90 -41.84
CA ILE A 336 -2.00 0.85 -41.48
C ILE A 336 -2.60 1.12 -40.10
N CYS A 337 -1.75 1.47 -39.15
CA CYS A 337 -2.20 1.82 -37.80
C CYS A 337 -3.07 3.08 -37.82
N ASP A 338 -2.75 4.10 -38.61
CA ASP A 338 -3.52 5.35 -38.70
C ASP A 338 -4.95 5.10 -39.18
N VAL A 339 -5.15 4.24 -40.19
CA VAL A 339 -6.49 3.85 -40.65
C VAL A 339 -7.26 3.10 -39.55
N SER A 340 -6.61 2.13 -38.91
CA SER A 340 -7.22 1.37 -37.81
C SER A 340 -7.61 2.28 -36.63
N ARG A 341 -6.74 3.24 -36.28
CA ARG A 341 -7.02 4.23 -35.23
C ARG A 341 -8.19 5.12 -35.57
N ALA A 342 -8.34 5.53 -36.84
CA ALA A 342 -9.50 6.31 -37.27
C ALA A 342 -10.81 5.51 -37.10
N ASP A 343 -10.80 4.22 -37.41
CA ASP A 343 -11.96 3.33 -37.24
C ASP A 343 -12.32 3.13 -35.77
N PHE A 344 -11.34 2.78 -34.92
CA PHE A 344 -11.57 2.62 -33.49
C PHE A 344 -11.91 3.95 -32.82
N GLY A 345 -11.34 5.07 -33.27
CA GLY A 345 -11.65 6.42 -32.79
C GLY A 345 -13.15 6.73 -32.90
N ARG A 346 -13.79 6.38 -34.03
CA ARG A 346 -15.25 6.53 -34.21
C ARG A 346 -16.07 5.69 -33.23
N ILE A 347 -15.58 4.50 -32.86
CA ILE A 347 -16.23 3.63 -31.86
C ILE A 347 -16.07 4.23 -30.46
N TYR A 348 -14.86 4.65 -30.10
CA TYR A 348 -14.56 5.23 -28.79
C TYR A 348 -15.30 6.54 -28.56
N GLU A 349 -15.44 7.39 -29.58
CA GLU A 349 -16.23 8.62 -29.51
C GLU A 349 -17.70 8.33 -29.21
N LYS A 350 -18.30 7.34 -29.91
CA LYS A 350 -19.70 6.94 -29.67
C LYS A 350 -19.93 6.35 -28.27
N LEU A 351 -18.90 5.76 -27.67
CA LEU A 351 -18.96 5.16 -26.34
C LEU A 351 -18.46 6.10 -25.23
N ASP A 352 -18.09 7.35 -25.55
CA ASP A 352 -17.45 8.32 -24.65
C ASP A 352 -16.22 7.73 -23.91
N ILE A 353 -15.40 6.96 -24.63
CA ILE A 353 -14.19 6.32 -24.11
C ILE A 353 -12.98 7.22 -24.35
N LYS A 354 -12.25 7.51 -23.27
CA LYS A 354 -10.94 8.17 -23.32
C LYS A 354 -9.85 7.15 -23.04
N ILE A 355 -9.01 6.88 -24.03
CA ILE A 355 -7.91 5.91 -23.93
C ILE A 355 -6.61 6.53 -24.43
N THR A 356 -5.51 6.19 -23.76
CA THR A 356 -4.16 6.47 -24.26
C THR A 356 -3.62 5.20 -24.89
N GLU A 357 -3.45 5.20 -26.21
CA GLU A 357 -2.92 4.06 -26.93
C GLU A 357 -1.48 3.76 -26.49
N ARG A 358 -1.24 2.49 -26.12
CA ARG A 358 0.10 1.97 -25.85
C ARG A 358 0.17 0.50 -26.26
N GLY A 359 0.32 0.27 -27.56
CA GLY A 359 0.41 -1.08 -28.13
C GLY A 359 1.74 -1.78 -27.83
N GLU A 360 1.84 -3.05 -28.23
CA GLU A 360 3.03 -3.90 -28.05
C GLU A 360 4.31 -3.30 -28.64
N SER A 361 4.19 -2.56 -29.74
CA SER A 361 5.31 -1.87 -30.40
C SER A 361 6.04 -0.89 -29.49
N PHE A 362 5.35 -0.29 -28.49
CA PHE A 362 5.98 0.56 -27.49
C PHE A 362 7.00 -0.19 -26.62
N TYR A 363 6.78 -1.49 -26.40
CA TYR A 363 7.59 -2.32 -25.51
C TYR A 363 8.75 -3.03 -26.22
N GLN A 364 8.92 -2.87 -27.54
CA GLN A 364 9.91 -3.59 -28.35
C GLN A 364 11.34 -3.49 -27.79
N GLU A 365 11.79 -2.28 -27.45
CA GLU A 365 13.12 -2.07 -26.86
C GLU A 365 13.25 -2.65 -25.44
N TYR A 366 12.16 -2.63 -24.68
CA TYR A 366 12.11 -3.14 -23.31
C TYR A 366 12.13 -4.67 -23.28
N MET A 367 11.53 -5.34 -24.26
CA MET A 367 11.57 -6.80 -24.39
C MET A 367 13.01 -7.31 -24.54
N VAL A 368 13.84 -6.65 -25.35
CA VAL A 368 15.25 -7.03 -25.51
C VAL A 368 16.02 -6.89 -24.19
N LYS A 369 15.75 -5.82 -23.43
CA LYS A 369 16.37 -5.61 -22.11
C LYS A 369 15.89 -6.64 -21.09
N LEU A 370 14.59 -6.97 -21.09
CA LEU A 370 14.01 -7.96 -20.21
C LEU A 370 14.61 -9.35 -20.45
N VAL A 371 14.73 -9.79 -21.70
CA VAL A 371 15.34 -11.09 -22.02
C VAL A 371 16.77 -11.16 -21.48
N LYS A 372 17.58 -10.11 -21.68
CA LYS A 372 18.94 -10.05 -21.13
C LYS A 372 18.97 -10.13 -19.61
N GLU A 373 18.09 -9.41 -18.93
CA GLU A 373 17.99 -9.45 -17.46
C GLU A 373 17.62 -10.86 -16.95
N LEU A 374 16.70 -11.53 -17.64
CA LEU A 374 16.30 -12.91 -17.29
C LEU A 374 17.43 -13.91 -17.56
N GLU A 375 18.25 -13.71 -18.59
CA GLU A 375 19.45 -14.50 -18.87
C GLU A 375 20.52 -14.29 -17.79
N GLU A 376 20.81 -13.04 -17.42
CA GLU A 376 21.76 -12.70 -16.36
C GLU A 376 21.37 -13.30 -15.00
N LYS A 377 20.06 -13.48 -14.77
CA LYS A 377 19.51 -14.14 -13.58
C LYS A 377 19.53 -15.66 -13.64
N ASN A 378 19.94 -16.27 -14.76
CA ASN A 378 19.98 -17.72 -14.99
C ASN A 378 18.63 -18.44 -14.70
N ILE A 379 17.51 -17.79 -14.99
CA ILE A 379 16.16 -18.35 -14.79
C ILE A 379 15.49 -18.82 -16.08
N LEU A 380 16.19 -18.70 -17.21
CA LEU A 380 15.72 -19.17 -18.52
C LEU A 380 16.31 -20.53 -18.86
N ILE A 381 15.47 -21.40 -19.43
CA ILE A 381 15.85 -22.70 -19.98
C ILE A 381 15.82 -22.59 -21.51
N THR A 382 16.81 -23.17 -22.18
CA THR A 382 16.82 -23.24 -23.66
C THR A 382 16.35 -24.60 -24.10
N GLU A 383 15.28 -24.62 -24.90
CA GLU A 383 14.69 -25.85 -25.46
C GLU A 383 14.33 -25.62 -26.93
N GLU A 384 14.86 -26.45 -27.83
CA GLU A 384 14.61 -26.35 -29.28
C GLU A 384 14.86 -24.94 -29.87
N GLY A 385 15.87 -24.24 -29.36
CA GLY A 385 16.19 -22.86 -29.79
C GLY A 385 15.27 -21.77 -29.22
N ARG A 386 14.33 -22.12 -28.34
CA ARG A 386 13.46 -21.19 -27.61
C ARG A 386 14.02 -20.95 -26.20
N LYS A 387 13.85 -19.73 -25.68
CA LYS A 387 14.14 -19.40 -24.28
C LYS A 387 12.84 -19.40 -23.49
N ILE A 388 12.74 -20.24 -22.46
CA ILE A 388 11.52 -20.52 -21.69
C ILE A 388 11.75 -20.17 -20.22
N PHE A 389 10.77 -19.52 -19.60
CA PHE A 389 10.74 -19.23 -18.16
C PHE A 389 9.60 -20.04 -17.51
N PHE A 390 9.90 -20.76 -16.43
CA PHE A 390 8.91 -21.51 -15.66
C PHE A 390 8.61 -20.77 -14.34
N PRO A 391 7.46 -20.09 -14.22
CA PRO A 391 7.08 -19.43 -12.98
C PRO A 391 6.75 -20.45 -11.87
N THR A 392 7.12 -20.12 -10.64
CA THR A 392 6.76 -20.93 -9.47
C THR A 392 5.25 -20.93 -9.24
N GLY A 393 4.65 -22.12 -9.08
CA GLY A 393 3.22 -22.27 -8.77
C GLY A 393 2.29 -22.33 -9.98
N CYS A 394 2.82 -22.35 -11.21
CA CYS A 394 2.06 -22.70 -12.40
C CYS A 394 2.48 -24.11 -12.84
N SER A 395 1.59 -25.09 -12.68
CA SER A 395 1.75 -26.46 -13.17
C SER A 395 1.29 -26.62 -14.60
#